data_AF-A0A8W8JUQ1-F1
#
_entry.id   AF-A0A8W8JUQ1-F1
#
_cell.length_a   1.000
_cell.length_b   1.000
_cell.length_c   1.000
_cell.angle_alpha   90.00
_cell.angle_beta   90.00
_cell.angle_gamma   90.00
#
_symmetry.space_group_name_H-M   'P 1'
#
loop_
_entity.id
_entity.type
_entity.pdbx_description
1 polymer ?
#
loop_
_entity_poly.entity_id
_entity_poly.type
_entity_poly.pdbx_seq_one_letter_code
_entity_poly.pdbx_strand_id
1 'polypeptide(L)'
;ESYVRATSLSTLQTVLLSSYRTNLLQDMNTTIDEIISQILDVCKTDSEAFPRRSAARLLHHCLLDLSYLLHPDSIQCIAQCFSTSLPSDFDWEVKLIVVEFWCAILKRCFDADLDKETSDQPLGIVVSLDCLKNEKDGKRGYVSISSAINVLLKLSCDYDPSVSERVCQELCWICETLEKFVLKISSATNDDNRSDWCVCAHCSQLITELLNRMTEGKEKTRNDSVFKTDYDSNAVSLLDDILLLDRSQDNNDEDNAIDCY
;
A
#
# COMPACT_ATOMS: atom_id res chain seq x y z
N GLU A 1 -22.06 15.53 0.42
CA GLU A 1 -21.38 15.47 1.73
C GLU A 1 -20.02 14.79 1.64
N SER A 2 -19.94 13.61 1.01
CA SER A 2 -18.71 12.89 0.65
C SER A 2 -17.53 13.74 0.18
N TYR A 3 -17.75 14.49 -0.90
CA TYR A 3 -16.72 15.33 -1.51
C TYR A 3 -16.21 16.41 -0.55
N VAL A 4 -17.06 16.96 0.30
CA VAL A 4 -16.64 17.97 1.28
C VAL A 4 -15.71 17.36 2.32
N ARG A 5 -16.02 16.15 2.81
CA ARG A 5 -15.13 15.41 3.73
C ARG A 5 -13.81 15.05 3.05
N ALA A 6 -13.87 14.53 1.82
CA ALA A 6 -12.68 14.20 1.02
C ALA A 6 -11.79 15.43 0.76
N THR A 7 -12.38 16.57 0.38
CA THR A 7 -11.66 17.84 0.17
C THR A 7 -11.08 18.39 1.48
N SER A 8 -11.79 18.24 2.60
CA SER A 8 -11.29 18.65 3.93
C SER A 8 -10.05 17.86 4.31
N LEU A 9 -10.04 16.55 4.06
CA LEU A 9 -8.89 15.68 4.27
C LEU A 9 -7.70 16.08 3.36
N SER A 10 -7.95 16.33 2.08
CA SER A 10 -6.90 16.79 1.16
C SER A 10 -6.33 18.16 1.56
N THR A 11 -7.17 19.06 2.07
CA THR A 11 -6.74 20.35 2.60
C THR A 11 -5.90 20.17 3.86
N LEU A 12 -6.33 19.31 4.79
CA LEU A 12 -5.58 18.97 5.99
C LEU A 12 -4.20 18.40 5.63
N GLN A 13 -4.12 17.47 4.68
CA GLN A 13 -2.84 16.95 4.17
C GLN A 13 -1.92 18.10 3.72
N THR A 14 -2.45 19.04 2.93
CA THR A 14 -1.68 20.19 2.41
C THR A 14 -1.15 21.06 3.55
N VAL A 15 -1.98 21.31 4.57
CA VAL A 15 -1.58 22.13 5.72
C VAL A 15 -0.55 21.41 6.60
N LEU A 16 -0.71 20.10 6.85
CA LEU A 16 0.24 19.29 7.63
C LEU A 16 1.63 19.21 6.97
N LEU A 17 1.70 19.22 5.63
CA LEU A 17 2.97 19.25 4.90
C LEU A 17 3.59 20.66 4.78
N SER A 18 2.84 21.71 5.12
CA SER A 18 3.29 23.10 5.02
C SER A 18 4.10 23.56 6.24
N SER A 19 4.76 24.72 6.11
CA SER A 19 5.42 25.41 7.22
C SER A 19 4.44 25.90 8.30
N TYR A 20 3.14 25.97 8.02
CA TYR A 20 2.11 26.42 8.96
C TYR A 20 1.65 25.31 9.91
N ARG A 21 2.07 24.06 9.72
CA ARG A 21 1.69 22.90 10.55
C ARG A 21 1.80 23.20 12.04
N THR A 22 2.94 23.71 12.49
CA THR A 22 3.18 23.94 13.93
C THR A 22 2.19 24.94 14.51
N ASN A 23 1.89 26.02 13.78
CA ASN A 23 0.92 27.01 14.22
C ASN A 23 -0.48 26.40 14.28
N LEU A 24 -0.89 25.63 13.27
CA LEU A 24 -2.19 24.96 13.26
C LEU A 24 -2.34 24.02 14.47
N LEU A 25 -1.34 23.17 14.73
CA LEU A 25 -1.38 22.21 15.84
C LEU A 25 -1.47 22.91 17.20
N GLN A 26 -0.76 24.05 17.35
CA GLN A 26 -0.82 24.88 18.56
C GLN A 26 -2.18 25.56 18.72
N ASP A 27 -2.70 26.20 17.66
CA ASP A 27 -3.98 26.92 17.68
C ASP A 27 -5.15 25.97 17.99
N MET A 28 -5.09 24.75 17.45
CA MET A 28 -6.09 23.71 17.66
C MET A 28 -5.90 22.92 18.96
N ASN A 29 -4.81 23.17 19.70
CA ASN A 29 -4.42 22.41 20.89
C ASN A 29 -4.50 20.88 20.66
N THR A 30 -3.89 20.41 19.57
CA THR A 30 -3.88 19.00 19.17
C THR A 30 -2.50 18.54 18.70
N THR A 31 -2.28 17.23 18.69
CA THR A 31 -1.05 16.61 18.18
C THR A 31 -1.27 15.97 16.81
N ILE A 32 -0.18 15.75 16.07
CA ILE A 32 -0.25 15.01 14.82
C ILE A 32 -0.77 13.58 15.04
N ASP A 33 -0.39 12.93 16.14
CA ASP A 33 -0.83 11.57 16.47
C ASP A 33 -2.34 11.48 16.74
N GLU A 34 -2.94 12.48 17.40
CA GLU A 34 -4.39 12.58 17.58
C GLU A 34 -5.12 12.73 16.24
N ILE A 35 -4.56 13.54 15.33
CA ILE A 35 -5.09 13.66 13.97
C ILE A 35 -5.00 12.31 13.25
N ILE A 36 -3.84 11.65 13.28
CA ILE A 36 -3.66 10.32 12.67
C ILE A 36 -4.68 9.31 13.21
N SER A 37 -4.94 9.31 14.52
CA SER A 37 -5.95 8.44 15.12
C SER A 37 -7.35 8.69 14.55
N GLN A 38 -7.71 9.95 14.29
CA GLN A 38 -9.01 10.29 13.68
C GLN A 38 -9.05 9.89 12.20
N ILE A 39 -7.96 10.07 11.45
CA ILE A 39 -7.91 9.66 10.04
C ILE A 39 -7.98 8.14 9.90
N LEU A 40 -7.33 7.40 10.81
CA LEU A 40 -7.42 5.94 10.88
C LEU A 40 -8.86 5.47 11.13
N ASP A 41 -9.67 6.24 11.85
CA ASP A 41 -11.09 5.95 12.03
C ASP A 41 -11.85 6.12 10.71
N VAL A 42 -11.64 7.23 9.99
CA VAL A 42 -12.25 7.47 8.67
C VAL A 42 -11.96 6.32 7.71
N CYS A 43 -10.72 5.83 7.65
CA CYS A 43 -10.35 4.67 6.82
C CYS A 43 -11.14 3.39 7.14
N LYS A 44 -11.64 3.25 8.38
CA LYS A 44 -12.35 2.04 8.85
C LYS A 44 -13.86 2.19 8.85
N THR A 45 -14.36 3.39 9.13
CA THR A 45 -15.76 3.62 9.51
C THR A 45 -16.54 4.42 8.47
N ASP A 46 -15.88 5.21 7.61
CA ASP A 46 -16.60 6.00 6.63
C ASP A 46 -17.25 5.08 5.57
N SER A 47 -18.55 5.24 5.36
CA SER A 47 -19.32 4.43 4.42
C SER A 47 -18.98 4.72 2.97
N GLU A 48 -18.49 5.92 2.66
CA GLU A 48 -18.25 6.37 1.29
C GLU A 48 -16.79 6.24 0.86
N ALA A 49 -16.56 5.95 -0.43
CA ALA A 49 -15.22 5.71 -0.96
C ALA A 49 -14.35 6.98 -0.97
N PHE A 50 -14.88 8.15 -1.38
CA PHE A 50 -14.06 9.37 -1.53
C PHE A 50 -13.33 9.79 -0.23
N PRO A 51 -13.98 9.84 0.94
CA PRO A 51 -13.30 10.14 2.20
C PRO A 51 -12.25 9.07 2.56
N ARG A 52 -12.55 7.78 2.37
CA ARG A 52 -11.58 6.70 2.62
C ARG A 52 -10.36 6.80 1.72
N ARG A 53 -10.53 7.11 0.43
CA ARG A 53 -9.44 7.38 -0.53
C ARG A 53 -8.57 8.56 -0.06
N SER A 54 -9.18 9.70 0.30
CA SER A 54 -8.44 10.86 0.80
C SER A 54 -7.73 10.59 2.12
N ALA A 55 -8.36 9.85 3.05
CA ALA A 55 -7.77 9.46 4.32
C ALA A 55 -6.55 8.55 4.12
N ALA A 56 -6.66 7.55 3.24
CA ALA A 56 -5.54 6.67 2.89
C ALA A 56 -4.37 7.47 2.29
N ARG A 57 -4.64 8.39 1.36
CA ARG A 57 -3.59 9.28 0.81
C ARG A 57 -2.93 10.14 1.88
N LEU A 58 -3.70 10.72 2.80
CA LEU A 58 -3.15 11.52 3.89
C LEU A 58 -2.23 10.67 4.78
N LEU A 59 -2.65 9.46 5.17
CA LEU A 59 -1.82 8.55 5.99
C LEU A 59 -0.54 8.13 5.26
N HIS A 60 -0.63 7.87 3.96
CA HIS A 60 0.52 7.59 3.11
C HIS A 60 1.56 8.71 3.17
N HIS A 61 1.14 9.97 2.98
CA HIS A 61 2.01 11.13 3.12
C HIS A 61 2.53 11.34 4.53
N CYS A 62 1.71 11.13 5.56
CA CYS A 62 2.17 11.29 6.94
C CYS A 62 3.28 10.30 7.28
N LEU A 63 3.18 9.06 6.82
CA LEU A 63 4.25 8.10 7.04
C LEU A 63 5.49 8.44 6.21
N LEU A 64 5.33 8.72 4.92
CA LEU A 64 6.46 8.95 4.03
C LEU A 64 7.20 10.26 4.31
N ASP A 65 6.48 11.33 4.62
CA ASP A 65 7.04 12.69 4.65
C ASP A 65 7.13 13.25 6.08
N LEU A 66 6.36 12.70 7.03
CA LEU A 66 6.25 13.20 8.41
C LEU A 66 6.58 12.15 9.48
N SER A 67 7.12 10.97 9.12
CA SER A 67 7.41 9.90 10.09
C SER A 67 8.28 10.34 11.28
N TYR A 68 9.19 11.29 11.08
CA TYR A 68 10.04 11.84 12.14
C TYR A 68 9.27 12.61 13.23
N LEU A 69 8.02 12.97 12.97
CA LEU A 69 7.13 13.66 13.91
C LEU A 69 6.13 12.71 14.59
N LEU A 70 6.01 11.47 14.10
CA LEU A 70 5.01 10.54 14.57
C LEU A 70 5.53 9.72 15.74
N HIS A 71 4.66 9.45 16.70
CA HIS A 71 4.95 8.46 17.73
C HIS A 71 5.07 7.05 17.08
N PRO A 72 5.99 6.17 17.55
CA PRO A 72 6.15 4.83 17.00
C PRO A 72 4.85 3.99 16.99
N ASP A 73 3.97 4.19 17.98
CA ASP A 73 2.68 3.52 18.02
C ASP A 73 1.76 3.98 16.86
N SER A 74 1.78 5.26 16.49
CA SER A 74 1.03 5.80 15.34
C SER A 74 1.56 5.24 14.02
N ILE A 75 2.89 5.14 13.87
CA ILE A 75 3.51 4.49 12.71
C ILE A 75 3.04 3.04 12.56
N GLN A 76 3.01 2.30 13.67
CA GLN A 76 2.52 0.93 13.68
C GLN A 76 1.03 0.84 13.32
N CYS A 77 0.20 1.74 13.84
CA CYS A 77 -1.22 1.80 13.50
C CYS A 77 -1.47 2.10 12.02
N ILE A 78 -0.68 3.00 11.42
CA ILE A 78 -0.72 3.26 9.97
C ILE A 78 -0.33 2.01 9.20
N ALA A 79 0.82 1.40 9.52
CA ALA A 79 1.27 0.18 8.85
C ALA A 79 0.23 -0.94 8.95
N GLN A 80 -0.36 -1.14 10.12
CA GLN A 80 -1.44 -2.11 10.32
C GLN A 80 -2.67 -1.81 9.46
N CYS A 81 -3.11 -0.54 9.39
CA CYS A 81 -4.22 -0.13 8.53
C CYS A 81 -3.98 -0.50 7.07
N PHE A 82 -2.77 -0.25 6.56
CA PHE A 82 -2.32 -0.61 5.21
C PHE A 82 -2.04 -2.10 5.01
N SER A 83 -1.83 -2.87 6.08
CA SER A 83 -1.63 -4.33 6.00
C SER A 83 -2.93 -5.13 6.09
N THR A 84 -3.95 -4.63 6.79
CA THR A 84 -5.14 -5.42 7.12
C THR A 84 -6.45 -4.80 6.63
N SER A 85 -6.68 -3.52 6.94
CA SER A 85 -7.98 -2.89 6.72
C SER A 85 -8.16 -2.46 5.26
N LEU A 86 -7.29 -1.58 4.76
CA LEU A 86 -7.40 -1.01 3.42
C LEU A 86 -7.24 -2.04 2.27
N PRO A 87 -6.39 -3.09 2.37
CA PRO A 87 -6.32 -4.13 1.32
C PRO A 87 -7.64 -4.89 1.13
N SER A 88 -8.55 -4.82 2.12
CA SER A 88 -9.84 -5.50 2.09
C SER A 88 -11.00 -4.52 1.81
N ASP A 89 -10.70 -3.27 1.46
CA ASP A 89 -11.72 -2.28 1.09
C ASP A 89 -12.49 -2.77 -0.15
N PHE A 90 -13.76 -2.37 -0.27
CA PHE A 90 -14.54 -2.68 -1.46
C PHE A 90 -14.08 -1.85 -2.66
N ASP A 91 -13.62 -0.62 -2.40
CA ASP A 91 -13.22 0.32 -3.43
C ASP A 91 -11.82 0.00 -3.97
N TRP A 92 -11.72 -0.26 -5.27
CA TRP A 92 -10.48 -0.64 -5.93
C TRP A 92 -9.43 0.50 -5.91
N GLU A 93 -9.83 1.77 -5.92
CA GLU A 93 -8.88 2.89 -5.82
C GLU A 93 -8.23 2.96 -4.43
N VAL A 94 -8.96 2.64 -3.36
CA VAL A 94 -8.37 2.49 -2.02
C VAL A 94 -7.30 1.40 -2.03
N LYS A 95 -7.55 0.25 -2.66
CA LYS A 95 -6.56 -0.81 -2.80
C LYS A 95 -5.35 -0.36 -3.61
N LEU A 96 -5.53 0.42 -4.68
CA LEU A 96 -4.40 0.97 -5.43
C LEU A 96 -3.52 1.89 -4.57
N ILE A 97 -4.11 2.71 -3.70
CA ILE A 97 -3.35 3.53 -2.74
C ILE A 97 -2.52 2.63 -1.81
N VAL A 98 -3.04 1.46 -1.41
CA VAL A 98 -2.28 0.47 -0.63
C VAL A 98 -1.09 -0.07 -1.42
N VAL A 99 -1.29 -0.39 -2.70
CA VAL A 99 -0.20 -0.84 -3.59
C VAL A 99 0.88 0.23 -3.68
N GLU A 100 0.49 1.48 -3.96
CA GLU A 100 1.40 2.62 -4.04
C GLU A 100 2.20 2.80 -2.74
N PHE A 101 1.52 2.75 -1.59
CA PHE A 101 2.14 2.86 -0.28
C PHE A 101 3.23 1.80 -0.05
N TRP A 102 2.91 0.52 -0.26
CA TRP A 102 3.87 -0.57 -0.03
C TRP A 102 5.02 -0.53 -1.04
N CYS A 103 4.74 -0.18 -2.28
CA CYS A 103 5.77 -0.01 -3.30
C CYS A 103 6.71 1.17 -2.98
N ALA A 104 6.19 2.28 -2.46
CA ALA A 104 7.01 3.43 -2.06
C ALA A 104 7.92 3.08 -0.87
N ILE A 105 7.40 2.34 0.11
CA ILE A 105 8.21 1.81 1.21
C ILE A 105 9.31 0.90 0.65
N LEU A 106 8.96 -0.12 -0.14
CA LEU A 106 9.92 -1.07 -0.71
C LEU A 106 10.98 -0.39 -1.58
N LYS A 107 10.60 0.59 -2.42
CA LYS A 107 11.53 1.43 -3.20
C LYS A 107 12.53 2.13 -2.29
N ARG A 108 12.08 2.81 -1.23
CA ARG A 108 12.98 3.43 -0.26
C ARG A 108 13.90 2.41 0.43
N CYS A 109 13.43 1.19 0.68
CA CYS A 109 14.24 0.11 1.24
C CYS A 109 15.34 -0.36 0.28
N PHE A 110 15.00 -0.50 -1.00
CA PHE A 110 15.91 -0.98 -2.05
C PHE A 110 16.87 0.12 -2.54
N ASP A 111 16.43 1.38 -2.54
CA ASP A 111 17.18 2.55 -3.02
C ASP A 111 18.10 3.16 -1.94
N ALA A 112 17.99 2.75 -0.67
CA ALA A 112 18.93 3.15 0.40
C ALA A 112 20.40 2.75 0.14
N ASP A 113 20.65 2.06 -0.97
CA ASP A 113 21.96 1.75 -1.56
C ASP A 113 22.55 2.87 -2.46
N LEU A 114 21.82 3.94 -2.82
CA LEU A 114 22.28 4.88 -3.87
C LEU A 114 22.71 6.29 -3.42
N ASP A 115 22.17 6.87 -2.32
CA ASP A 115 22.45 8.27 -1.94
C ASP A 115 22.83 8.42 -0.45
N LYS A 116 23.87 7.72 0.01
CA LYS A 116 24.44 7.92 1.36
C LYS A 116 25.33 9.15 1.51
N GLU A 117 25.47 9.99 0.48
CA GLU A 117 26.27 11.23 0.59
C GLU A 117 25.47 12.47 1.03
N THR A 118 24.13 12.44 1.16
CA THR A 118 23.36 13.69 1.32
C THR A 118 22.21 13.73 2.33
N SER A 119 21.94 12.71 3.15
CA SER A 119 20.80 12.77 4.10
C SER A 119 21.18 12.50 5.56
N ASP A 120 21.42 13.59 6.30
CA ASP A 120 21.46 13.65 7.77
C ASP A 120 20.07 13.46 8.43
N GLN A 121 19.06 12.97 7.71
CA GLN A 121 17.75 12.67 8.29
C GLN A 121 17.61 11.17 8.54
N PRO A 122 17.68 10.72 9.81
CA PRO A 122 17.39 9.34 10.15
C PRO A 122 15.89 9.12 9.89
N LEU A 123 15.57 8.38 8.84
CA LEU A 123 14.21 7.88 8.63
C LEU A 123 13.79 7.11 9.89
N GLY A 124 12.74 7.60 10.56
CA GLY A 124 12.08 6.90 11.66
C GLY A 124 11.44 5.57 11.26
N ILE A 125 11.42 5.28 9.95
CA ILE A 125 11.15 3.96 9.40
C ILE A 125 12.50 3.29 9.15
N VAL A 126 13.14 2.81 10.21
CA VAL A 126 14.29 1.91 10.05
C VAL A 126 13.72 0.63 9.44
N VAL A 127 13.78 0.49 8.12
CA VAL A 127 13.53 -0.80 7.49
C VAL A 127 14.73 -1.66 7.82
N SER A 128 14.59 -2.41 8.91
CA SER A 128 15.57 -3.40 9.35
C SER A 128 15.57 -4.55 8.34
N LEU A 129 16.53 -4.52 7.41
CA LEU A 129 17.06 -5.73 6.77
C LEU A 129 18.01 -6.50 7.68
N ASP A 130 18.34 -5.94 8.85
CA ASP A 130 18.87 -6.72 9.95
C ASP A 130 17.82 -7.76 10.29
N CYS A 131 18.28 -9.00 10.41
CA CYS A 131 17.53 -10.15 10.87
C CYS A 131 16.42 -9.75 11.85
N LEU A 132 15.31 -10.48 11.78
CA LEU A 132 14.23 -10.62 12.76
C LEU A 132 14.70 -10.93 14.22
N LYS A 133 15.88 -10.50 14.65
CA LYS A 133 16.31 -10.45 16.05
C LYS A 133 15.51 -9.42 16.86
N ASN A 134 14.91 -8.42 16.22
CA ASN A 134 14.13 -7.40 16.95
C ASN A 134 12.66 -7.77 17.19
N GLU A 135 12.14 -8.92 16.73
CA GLU A 135 10.83 -9.40 17.19
C GLU A 135 10.83 -9.67 18.71
N LYS A 136 11.99 -9.98 19.31
CA LYS A 136 12.13 -10.14 20.76
C LYS A 136 12.45 -8.84 21.51
N ASP A 137 13.00 -7.82 20.84
CA ASP A 137 13.43 -6.57 21.49
C ASP A 137 12.37 -5.46 21.47
N GLY A 138 11.17 -5.73 20.94
CA GLY A 138 10.01 -4.85 21.15
C GLY A 138 10.22 -3.41 20.66
N LYS A 139 11.04 -3.20 19.63
CA LYS A 139 11.18 -1.87 19.02
C LYS A 139 9.91 -1.60 18.21
N ARG A 140 9.04 -0.75 18.77
CA ARG A 140 7.76 -0.33 18.18
C ARG A 140 8.01 0.56 16.96
N GLY A 141 7.12 0.52 15.96
CA GLY A 141 7.18 1.41 14.78
C GLY A 141 7.92 0.90 13.53
N TYR A 142 8.25 -0.40 13.46
CA TYR A 142 8.96 -0.98 12.30
C TYR A 142 7.99 -1.56 11.27
N VAL A 143 8.29 -1.32 9.98
CA VAL A 143 7.53 -1.85 8.85
C VAL A 143 8.31 -3.00 8.20
N SER A 144 7.75 -4.21 8.21
CA SER A 144 8.43 -5.40 7.69
C SER A 144 8.29 -5.54 6.17
N ILE A 145 9.42 -5.75 5.47
CA ILE A 145 9.46 -6.05 4.02
C ILE A 145 8.60 -7.28 3.69
N SER A 146 8.65 -8.32 4.54
CA SER A 146 7.83 -9.52 4.35
C SER A 146 6.34 -9.19 4.43
N SER A 147 5.93 -8.32 5.36
CA SER A 147 4.54 -7.87 5.46
C SER A 147 4.12 -7.12 4.19
N ALA A 148 4.94 -6.19 3.70
CA ALA A 148 4.68 -5.47 2.46
C ALA A 148 4.47 -6.42 1.27
N ILE A 149 5.38 -7.38 1.07
CA ILE A 149 5.30 -8.35 -0.03
C ILE A 149 4.09 -9.26 0.13
N ASN A 150 3.76 -9.71 1.35
CA ASN A 150 2.57 -10.54 1.56
C ASN A 150 1.26 -9.79 1.24
N VAL A 151 1.18 -8.49 1.54
CA VAL A 151 0.02 -7.67 1.17
C VAL A 151 -0.09 -7.57 -0.35
N LEU A 152 1.02 -7.29 -1.05
CA LEU A 152 1.06 -7.23 -2.50
C LEU A 152 0.67 -8.58 -3.13
N LEU A 153 1.23 -9.70 -2.66
CA LEU A 153 0.85 -11.04 -3.13
C LEU A 153 -0.64 -11.37 -2.93
N LYS A 154 -1.25 -10.86 -1.85
CA LYS A 154 -2.71 -11.00 -1.67
C LYS A 154 -3.47 -10.19 -2.72
N LEU A 155 -3.06 -8.95 -2.97
CA LEU A 155 -3.68 -8.05 -3.94
C LEU A 155 -3.40 -8.44 -5.40
N SER A 156 -2.38 -9.25 -5.70
CA SER A 156 -2.18 -9.77 -7.06
C SER A 156 -3.28 -10.74 -7.49
N CYS A 157 -4.01 -11.31 -6.53
CA CYS A 157 -5.18 -12.15 -6.75
C CYS A 157 -6.49 -11.38 -6.47
N ASP A 158 -6.46 -10.04 -6.47
CA ASP A 158 -7.68 -9.25 -6.30
C ASP A 158 -8.64 -9.47 -7.48
N TYR A 159 -9.95 -9.37 -7.20
CA TYR A 159 -10.98 -9.52 -8.22
C TYR A 159 -10.96 -8.37 -9.23
N ASP A 160 -10.56 -7.17 -8.80
CA ASP A 160 -10.46 -6.03 -9.71
C ASP A 160 -9.23 -6.19 -10.64
N PRO A 161 -9.42 -6.19 -11.98
CA PRO A 161 -8.32 -6.34 -12.93
C PRO A 161 -7.28 -5.23 -12.83
N SER A 162 -7.70 -3.99 -12.51
CA SER A 162 -6.80 -2.84 -12.41
C SER A 162 -5.85 -2.99 -11.22
N VAL A 163 -6.37 -3.48 -10.09
CA VAL A 163 -5.58 -3.76 -8.88
C VAL A 163 -4.59 -4.90 -9.15
N SER A 164 -5.09 -6.04 -9.63
CA SER A 164 -4.26 -7.22 -9.86
C SER A 164 -3.17 -6.96 -10.91
N GLU A 165 -3.48 -6.28 -12.02
CA GLU A 165 -2.50 -5.92 -13.05
C GLU A 165 -1.43 -4.98 -12.48
N ARG A 166 -1.84 -3.91 -11.77
CA ARG A 166 -0.90 -2.95 -11.18
C ARG A 166 0.06 -3.62 -10.20
N VAL A 167 -0.46 -4.51 -9.37
CA VAL A 167 0.35 -5.28 -8.42
C VAL A 167 1.32 -6.21 -9.14
N CYS A 168 0.88 -6.91 -10.18
CA CYS A 168 1.74 -7.81 -10.93
C CYS A 168 2.92 -7.07 -11.58
N GLN A 169 2.67 -5.86 -12.12
CA GLN A 169 3.72 -5.01 -12.66
C GLN A 169 4.76 -4.62 -11.58
N GLU A 170 4.32 -4.18 -10.40
CA GLU A 170 5.23 -3.81 -9.33
C GLU A 170 5.95 -5.03 -8.73
N LEU A 171 5.29 -6.19 -8.61
CA LEU A 171 5.91 -7.45 -8.19
C LEU A 171 6.99 -7.91 -9.18
N CYS A 172 6.82 -7.69 -10.49
CA CYS A 172 7.88 -7.95 -11.47
C CYS A 172 9.14 -7.13 -11.16
N TRP A 173 8.99 -5.83 -10.96
CA TRP A 173 10.10 -4.96 -10.59
C TRP A 173 10.75 -5.37 -9.24
N ILE A 174 9.94 -5.74 -8.23
CA ILE A 174 10.45 -6.24 -6.94
C ILE A 174 11.26 -7.53 -7.13
N CYS A 175 10.76 -8.47 -7.95
CA CYS A 175 11.48 -9.73 -8.26
C CYS A 175 12.84 -9.44 -8.88
N GLU A 176 12.88 -8.64 -9.95
CA GLU A 176 14.13 -8.30 -10.64
C GLU A 176 15.13 -7.61 -9.71
N THR A 177 14.62 -6.78 -8.80
CA THR A 177 15.43 -6.10 -7.79
C THR A 177 16.02 -7.08 -6.79
N LEU A 178 15.21 -7.99 -6.23
CA LEU A 178 15.66 -9.04 -5.32
C LEU A 178 16.60 -10.06 -5.98
N GLU A 179 16.39 -10.42 -7.25
CA GLU A 179 17.30 -11.28 -8.01
C GLU A 179 18.69 -10.65 -8.16
N LYS A 180 18.75 -9.35 -8.51
CA LYS A 180 20.02 -8.60 -8.55
C LYS A 180 20.72 -8.62 -7.19
N PHE A 181 19.97 -8.53 -6.09
CA PHE A 181 20.53 -8.64 -4.75
C PHE A 181 21.10 -10.04 -4.45
N VAL A 182 20.37 -11.11 -4.79
CA VAL A 182 20.87 -12.49 -4.62
C VAL A 182 22.15 -12.73 -5.42
N LEU A 183 22.21 -12.23 -6.66
CA LEU A 183 23.41 -12.33 -7.50
C LEU A 183 24.60 -11.59 -6.88
N LYS A 184 24.41 -10.39 -6.32
CA LYS A 184 25.46 -9.65 -5.61
C LYS A 184 25.96 -10.41 -4.37
N ILE A 185 25.03 -10.98 -3.58
CA ILE A 185 25.36 -11.79 -2.39
C ILE A 185 26.21 -13.01 -2.77
N SER A 186 25.84 -13.71 -3.84
CA SER A 186 26.53 -14.92 -4.29
C SER A 186 27.86 -14.63 -4.98
N SER A 187 28.04 -13.43 -5.55
CA SER A 187 29.32 -12.98 -6.13
C SER A 187 30.28 -12.36 -5.11
N ALA A 188 29.82 -11.99 -3.91
CA ALA A 188 30.65 -11.48 -2.82
C ALA A 188 31.49 -12.61 -2.17
N THR A 189 32.34 -13.26 -2.96
CA THR A 189 33.36 -14.18 -2.48
C THR A 189 34.68 -13.40 -2.37
N ASN A 190 34.98 -12.97 -1.14
CA ASN A 190 36.21 -12.32 -0.69
C ASN A 190 36.33 -10.79 -0.94
N ASP A 191 36.53 -10.07 0.16
CA ASP A 191 37.22 -8.78 0.30
C ASP A 191 36.54 -7.42 0.09
N ASP A 192 35.21 -7.31 -0.07
CA ASP A 192 34.55 -6.01 0.11
C ASP A 192 33.50 -6.06 1.23
N ASN A 193 33.94 -5.67 2.44
CA ASN A 193 33.18 -5.50 3.67
C ASN A 193 32.15 -4.33 3.60
N ARG A 194 31.57 -4.08 2.42
CA ARG A 194 30.76 -2.89 2.14
C ARG A 194 29.37 -3.18 1.55
N SER A 195 28.86 -4.40 1.70
CA SER A 195 27.42 -4.62 1.53
C SER A 195 26.71 -4.36 2.87
N ASP A 196 25.96 -3.27 2.96
CA ASP A 196 25.10 -2.93 4.12
C ASP A 196 23.91 -3.88 4.30
N TRP A 197 23.82 -4.92 3.49
CA TRP A 197 22.79 -5.96 3.54
C TRP A 197 23.34 -7.19 4.25
N CYS A 198 22.56 -7.74 5.19
CA CYS A 198 22.96 -8.96 5.89
C CYS A 198 23.11 -10.12 4.90
N VAL A 199 24.35 -10.51 4.62
CA VAL A 199 24.71 -11.70 3.82
C VAL A 199 24.53 -12.99 4.64
N CYS A 200 23.82 -12.91 5.76
CA CYS A 200 23.54 -14.05 6.61
C CYS A 200 22.59 -15.03 5.92
N ALA A 201 22.79 -16.32 6.19
CA ALA A 201 21.99 -17.41 5.62
C ALA A 201 20.47 -17.21 5.80
N HIS A 202 20.05 -16.56 6.88
CA HIS A 202 18.65 -16.25 7.15
C HIS A 202 18.05 -15.22 6.18
N CYS A 203 18.76 -14.11 5.91
CA CYS A 203 18.28 -13.10 4.95
C CYS A 203 18.32 -13.63 3.52
N SER A 204 19.34 -14.43 3.17
CA SER A 204 19.36 -15.14 1.89
C SER A 204 18.17 -16.10 1.75
N GLN A 205 17.88 -16.90 2.79
CA GLN A 205 16.72 -17.80 2.79
C GLN A 205 15.39 -17.05 2.66
N LEU A 206 15.21 -15.94 3.38
CA LEU A 206 14.00 -15.11 3.30
C LEU A 206 13.83 -14.51 1.90
N ILE A 207 14.90 -13.97 1.30
CA ILE A 207 14.84 -13.41 -0.06
C ILE A 207 14.51 -14.52 -1.07
N THR A 208 15.12 -15.70 -0.95
CA THR A 208 14.79 -16.85 -1.81
C THR A 208 13.35 -17.31 -1.61
N GLU A 209 12.84 -17.34 -0.38
CA GLU A 209 11.44 -17.67 -0.10
C GLU A 209 10.47 -16.66 -0.70
N LEU A 210 10.77 -15.36 -0.56
CA LEU A 210 9.97 -14.28 -1.14
C LEU A 210 9.97 -14.35 -2.68
N LEU A 211 11.14 -14.61 -3.28
CA LEU A 211 11.25 -14.84 -4.73
C LEU A 211 10.39 -16.03 -5.15
N ASN A 212 10.50 -17.18 -4.49
CA ASN A 212 9.69 -18.36 -4.82
C ASN A 212 8.18 -18.08 -4.74
N ARG A 213 7.72 -17.41 -3.68
CA ARG A 213 6.30 -17.03 -3.52
C ARG A 213 5.83 -16.09 -4.62
N MET A 214 6.67 -15.14 -5.05
CA MET A 214 6.33 -14.23 -6.16
C MET A 214 6.30 -14.96 -7.50
N THR A 215 7.19 -15.92 -7.74
CA THR A 215 7.20 -16.74 -8.95
C THR A 215 5.96 -17.63 -9.03
N GLU A 216 5.59 -18.28 -7.92
CA GLU A 216 4.34 -19.06 -7.81
C GLU A 216 3.10 -18.18 -8.02
N GLY A 217 3.09 -16.96 -7.45
CA GLY A 217 2.01 -15.99 -7.65
C GLY A 217 1.84 -15.56 -9.11
N LYS A 218 2.95 -15.33 -9.83
CA LYS A 218 2.93 -14.98 -11.26
C LYS A 218 2.39 -16.11 -12.15
N GLU A 219 2.73 -17.36 -11.84
CA GLU A 219 2.20 -18.50 -12.59
C GLU A 219 0.68 -18.63 -12.41
N LYS A 220 0.18 -18.35 -11.20
CA LYS A 220 -1.24 -18.38 -10.90
C LYS A 220 -2.02 -17.29 -11.65
N THR A 221 -1.55 -16.04 -11.63
CA THR A 221 -2.22 -14.94 -12.36
C THR A 221 -2.17 -15.10 -13.88
N ARG A 222 -1.10 -15.69 -14.45
CA ARG A 222 -1.05 -16.01 -15.89
C ARG A 222 -2.05 -17.09 -16.30
N ASN A 223 -2.37 -18.02 -15.40
CA ASN A 223 -3.36 -19.05 -15.66
C ASN A 223 -4.80 -18.51 -15.46
N ASP A 224 -4.98 -17.60 -14.48
CA ASP A 224 -6.28 -16.97 -14.19
C ASP A 224 -6.60 -15.78 -15.13
N SER A 225 -5.61 -15.18 -15.81
CA SER A 225 -5.83 -14.13 -16.82
C SER A 225 -6.57 -14.61 -18.09
N VAL A 226 -6.99 -15.87 -18.11
CA VAL A 226 -8.02 -16.38 -19.03
C VAL A 226 -9.40 -16.23 -18.37
N PHE A 227 -9.65 -15.12 -17.67
CA PHE A 227 -11.02 -14.64 -17.48
C PHE A 227 -11.49 -14.07 -18.83
N LYS A 228 -11.89 -14.96 -19.74
CA LYS A 228 -12.85 -14.61 -20.78
C LYS A 228 -14.18 -14.45 -20.06
N THR A 229 -14.60 -13.22 -19.81
CA THR A 229 -16.01 -13.01 -19.52
C THR A 229 -16.79 -13.24 -20.82
N ASP A 230 -18.01 -13.79 -20.75
CA ASP A 230 -18.84 -13.96 -21.96
C ASP A 230 -19.08 -12.61 -22.69
N TYR A 231 -18.96 -11.50 -21.94
CA TYR A 231 -19.02 -10.12 -22.43
C TYR A 231 -17.80 -9.70 -23.26
N ASP A 232 -16.61 -10.25 -23.03
CA ASP A 232 -15.42 -9.97 -23.87
C ASP A 232 -15.58 -10.54 -25.28
N SER A 233 -16.34 -11.63 -25.42
CA SER A 233 -16.69 -12.23 -26.71
C SER A 233 -17.92 -11.62 -27.36
N ASN A 234 -18.78 -10.95 -26.59
CA ASN A 234 -20.02 -10.39 -27.10
C ASN A 234 -20.50 -9.19 -26.26
N ALA A 235 -19.89 -8.02 -26.46
CA ALA A 235 -20.26 -6.77 -25.78
C ALA A 235 -21.73 -6.36 -25.98
N VAL A 236 -22.39 -6.89 -27.02
CA VAL A 236 -23.83 -6.71 -27.26
C VAL A 236 -24.67 -7.37 -26.17
N SER A 237 -24.19 -8.46 -25.55
CA SER A 237 -24.91 -9.16 -24.49
C SER A 237 -25.08 -8.31 -23.23
N LEU A 238 -24.11 -7.45 -22.89
CA LEU A 238 -24.21 -6.56 -21.72
C LEU A 238 -25.24 -5.46 -21.95
N LEU A 239 -25.25 -4.89 -23.16
CA LEU A 239 -26.24 -3.91 -23.57
C LEU A 239 -27.64 -4.52 -23.63
N ASP A 240 -27.78 -5.73 -24.16
CA ASP A 240 -29.06 -6.46 -24.17
C ASP A 240 -29.53 -6.79 -22.76
N ASP A 241 -28.65 -7.19 -21.84
CA ASP A 241 -29.00 -7.43 -20.43
C ASP A 241 -29.45 -6.14 -19.73
N ILE A 242 -28.77 -5.02 -19.95
CA ILE A 242 -29.15 -3.69 -19.42
C ILE A 242 -30.51 -3.26 -20.00
N LEU A 243 -30.73 -3.45 -21.30
CA LEU A 243 -31.98 -3.09 -21.97
C LEU A 243 -33.13 -4.05 -21.62
N LEU A 244 -32.84 -5.30 -21.27
CA LEU A 244 -33.82 -6.26 -20.75
C LEU A 244 -34.27 -5.92 -19.33
N LEU A 245 -33.35 -5.42 -18.49
CA LEU A 245 -33.68 -4.90 -17.16
C LEU A 245 -34.52 -3.63 -17.25
N ASP A 246 -34.19 -2.71 -18.16
CA ASP A 246 -34.96 -1.48 -18.41
C ASP A 246 -36.38 -1.77 -18.92
N ARG A 247 -36.56 -2.84 -19.72
CA ARG A 247 -37.88 -3.31 -20.16
C ARG A 247 -38.69 -4.06 -19.09
N SER A 248 -38.07 -4.44 -17.98
CA SER A 248 -38.76 -5.13 -16.89
C SER A 248 -39.37 -4.18 -15.84
N GLN A 249 -39.09 -2.87 -15.96
CA GLN A 249 -39.49 -1.83 -15.00
C GLN A 249 -40.72 -1.02 -15.42
N ASP A 250 -41.70 -1.65 -16.06
CA ASP A 250 -43.00 -1.02 -16.33
C ASP A 250 -44.06 -1.32 -15.25
N ASN A 251 -43.64 -1.72 -14.03
CA ASN A 251 -44.53 -1.76 -12.87
C ASN A 251 -43.75 -1.50 -11.57
N ASN A 252 -43.94 -0.29 -11.03
CA ASN A 252 -43.80 0.11 -9.63
C ASN A 252 -42.55 -0.39 -8.90
N ASP A 253 -41.50 0.45 -8.84
CA ASP A 253 -40.68 0.66 -7.63
C ASP A 253 -39.71 1.84 -7.91
N GLU A 254 -40.24 3.07 -7.80
CA GLU A 254 -39.40 4.26 -7.58
C GLU A 254 -38.80 4.13 -6.18
N ASP A 255 -37.58 3.57 -6.04
CA ASP A 255 -36.67 3.91 -4.92
C ASP A 255 -35.29 3.22 -4.95
N ASN A 256 -34.98 2.31 -5.89
CA ASN A 256 -33.66 1.69 -5.98
C ASN A 256 -32.85 2.21 -7.18
N ALA A 257 -32.48 3.50 -7.13
CA ALA A 257 -31.36 3.97 -7.92
C ALA A 257 -30.07 3.42 -7.29
N ILE A 258 -29.46 2.43 -7.94
CA ILE A 258 -28.06 2.08 -7.67
C ILE A 258 -27.24 3.24 -8.23
N ASP A 259 -26.80 4.12 -7.34
CA ASP A 259 -25.94 5.25 -7.66
C ASP A 259 -24.52 4.73 -7.93
N CYS A 260 -24.27 4.36 -9.18
CA CYS A 260 -22.93 4.00 -9.67
C CYS A 260 -22.17 5.27 -10.08
N TYR A 261 -21.68 6.05 -9.11
CA TYR A 261 -20.63 7.07 -9.31
C TYR A 261 -19.72 7.26 -8.10
#